data_AF-A0A356J6L1-F1
#
_entry.id   AF-A0A356J6L1-F1
#
_cell.length_a   1.000
_cell.length_b   1.000
_cell.length_c   1.000
_cell.angle_alpha   90.00
_cell.angle_beta   90.00
_cell.angle_gamma   90.00
#
_symmetry.space_group_name_H-M   'P 1'
#
loop_
_entity.id
_entity.type
_entity.pdbx_description
1 polymer ?
#
loop_
_entity_poly.entity_id
_entity_poly.type
_entity_poly.pdbx_seq_one_letter_code
_entity_poly.pdbx_strand_id
1 'polypeptide(L)'
;MPWNTLANALQTSRLDPETKLVAIDLLSRINDQTLVEDLVELLTGWAAEEKKEDALFLEQVMALEKRFRERQNQVQQQAVKEEQHLEQEMKREEEIEKIRNQIINV
;
A
#
# COMPACT_ATOMS: atom_id res chain seq x y z
N MET A 1 14.86 4.15 -33.88
CA MET A 1 15.66 4.00 -32.65
C MET A 1 14.83 4.40 -31.43
N PRO A 2 15.04 3.80 -30.26
CA PRO A 2 14.21 3.97 -29.05
C PRO A 2 14.57 5.23 -28.24
N TRP A 3 15.03 6.30 -28.90
CA TRP A 3 15.54 7.50 -28.24
C TRP A 3 14.51 8.17 -27.31
N ASN A 4 13.22 8.13 -27.68
CA ASN A 4 12.16 8.63 -26.81
C ASN A 4 11.99 7.76 -25.55
N THR A 5 12.13 6.43 -25.68
CA THR A 5 12.07 5.50 -24.55
C THR A 5 13.26 5.70 -23.62
N LEU A 6 14.45 5.90 -24.17
CA LEU A 6 15.65 6.23 -23.41
C LEU A 6 15.50 7.58 -22.69
N ALA A 7 15.07 8.63 -23.38
CA ALA A 7 14.88 9.95 -22.80
C ALA A 7 13.88 9.90 -21.63
N ASN A 8 12.77 9.16 -21.81
CA ASN A 8 11.81 8.93 -20.74
C ASN A 8 12.41 8.13 -19.57
N ALA A 9 13.21 7.09 -19.85
CA ALA A 9 13.90 6.32 -18.83
C ALA A 9 14.87 7.20 -18.02
N LEU A 10 15.67 8.05 -18.67
CA LEU A 10 16.57 8.98 -18.00
C LEU A 10 15.82 10.08 -17.22
N GLN A 11 14.68 10.55 -17.71
CA GLN A 11 13.87 11.55 -16.99
C GLN A 11 13.20 10.97 -15.75
N THR A 12 12.69 9.74 -15.85
CA THR A 12 11.88 9.12 -14.79
C THR A 12 12.68 8.27 -13.81
N SER A 13 13.89 7.84 -14.17
CA SER A 13 14.70 7.02 -13.28
C SER A 13 15.25 7.77 -12.08
N ARG A 14 15.57 7.03 -11.02
CA ARG A 14 16.19 7.58 -9.79
C ARG A 14 17.71 7.66 -9.84
N LEU A 15 18.31 7.34 -11.00
CA LEU A 15 19.73 7.57 -11.22
C LEU A 15 20.07 9.03 -10.87
N ASP A 16 21.22 9.22 -10.23
CA ASP A 16 21.66 10.55 -9.89
C ASP A 16 22.00 11.36 -11.16
N PRO A 17 21.97 12.69 -11.09
CA PRO A 17 22.22 13.54 -12.26
C PRO A 17 23.58 13.32 -12.91
N GLU A 18 24.62 12.99 -12.14
CA GLU A 18 25.97 12.76 -12.67
C GLU A 18 26.01 11.48 -13.49
N THR A 19 25.45 10.38 -12.98
CA THR A 19 25.32 9.11 -13.72
C THR A 19 24.53 9.28 -15.01
N LYS A 20 23.44 10.07 -15.00
CA LYS A 20 22.65 10.38 -16.21
C LYS A 20 23.49 11.14 -17.25
N LEU A 21 24.27 12.12 -16.81
CA LEU A 21 25.16 12.88 -17.70
C LEU A 21 26.28 11.99 -18.27
N VAL A 22 26.88 11.12 -17.46
CA VAL A 22 27.89 10.15 -17.92
C VAL A 22 27.33 9.22 -18.99
N ALA A 23 26.10 8.72 -18.81
CA ALA A 23 25.43 7.90 -19.83
C ALA A 23 25.20 8.67 -21.15
N ILE A 24 24.77 9.93 -21.08
CA ILE A 24 24.59 10.79 -22.27
C ILE A 24 25.94 11.07 -22.95
N ASP A 25 26.96 11.40 -22.17
CA ASP A 25 28.32 11.63 -22.66
C ASP A 25 28.87 10.39 -23.36
N LEU A 26 28.66 9.21 -22.77
CA LEU A 26 29.07 7.94 -23.36
C LEU A 26 28.34 7.68 -24.68
N LEU A 27 27.02 7.88 -24.73
CA LEU A 27 26.23 7.77 -25.97
C LEU A 27 26.75 8.70 -27.07
N SER A 28 27.20 9.91 -26.72
CA SER A 28 27.73 10.87 -27.70
C SER A 28 29.09 10.47 -28.30
N ARG A 29 29.80 9.55 -27.67
CA ARG A 29 31.17 9.13 -28.02
C ARG A 29 31.24 7.75 -28.66
N ILE A 30 30.20 6.93 -28.52
CA ILE A 30 30.14 5.60 -29.12
C ILE A 30 29.82 5.73 -30.61
N ASN A 31 30.73 5.21 -31.45
CA ASN A 31 30.51 5.06 -32.89
C ASN A 31 30.02 3.65 -33.28
N ASP A 32 30.08 2.70 -32.34
CA ASP A 32 29.62 1.33 -32.53
C ASP A 32 28.14 1.20 -32.17
N GLN A 33 27.31 0.91 -33.17
CA GLN A 33 25.87 0.80 -33.01
C GLN A 33 25.46 -0.29 -31.99
N THR A 34 26.23 -1.36 -31.85
CA THR A 34 25.92 -2.44 -30.89
C THR A 34 26.09 -1.97 -29.45
N LEU A 35 27.16 -1.22 -29.17
CA LEU A 35 27.39 -0.63 -27.85
C LEU A 35 26.36 0.45 -27.51
N VAL A 36 25.83 1.17 -28.51
CA VAL A 36 24.70 2.07 -28.31
C VAL A 36 23.47 1.28 -27.86
N GLU A 37 23.18 0.17 -28.52
CA GLU A 37 22.04 -0.69 -28.19
C GLU A 37 22.16 -1.29 -26.78
N ASP A 38 23.33 -1.81 -26.42
CA ASP A 38 23.61 -2.35 -25.09
C ASP A 38 23.38 -1.29 -23.99
N LEU A 39 23.87 -0.07 -24.20
CA LEU A 39 23.69 1.03 -23.24
C LEU A 39 22.23 1.46 -23.12
N VAL A 40 21.49 1.49 -24.24
CA VAL A 40 20.06 1.79 -24.23
C VAL A 40 19.27 0.71 -23.51
N GLU A 41 19.57 -0.56 -23.75
CA GLU A 41 18.93 -1.69 -23.07
C GLU A 41 19.20 -1.64 -21.56
N LEU A 42 20.44 -1.38 -21.15
CA LEU A 42 20.82 -1.23 -19.75
C LEU A 42 19.99 -0.13 -19.04
N LEU A 43 19.92 1.07 -19.63
CA LEU A 43 19.25 2.22 -19.02
C LEU A 43 17.73 2.07 -18.99
N THR A 44 17.15 1.51 -20.04
CA THR A 44 15.70 1.25 -20.10
C THR A 44 15.29 0.10 -19.21
N GLY A 45 16.13 -0.93 -19.08
CA GLY A 45 15.96 -2.04 -18.16
C GLY A 45 15.99 -1.59 -16.70
N TRP A 46 16.94 -0.73 -16.32
CA TRP A 46 17.00 -0.13 -14.99
C TRP A 46 15.70 0.60 -14.63
N ALA A 47 15.26 1.50 -15.50
CA ALA A 47 14.02 2.27 -15.27
C ALA A 47 12.77 1.38 -15.21
N ALA A 48 12.77 0.23 -15.90
CA ALA A 48 11.69 -0.74 -15.82
C ALA A 48 11.68 -1.48 -14.47
N GLU A 49 12.85 -1.80 -13.93
CA GLU A 49 12.95 -2.47 -12.63
C GLU A 49 12.51 -1.55 -11.48
N GLU A 50 12.91 -0.27 -11.51
CA GLU A 50 12.44 0.74 -10.53
C GLU A 50 10.91 0.84 -10.52
N LYS A 51 10.27 0.80 -11.68
CA LYS A 51 8.79 0.82 -11.78
C LYS A 51 8.15 -0.43 -11.16
N LYS A 52 8.79 -1.59 -11.22
CA LYS A 52 8.29 -2.80 -10.57
C LYS A 52 8.39 -2.68 -9.05
N GLU A 53 9.51 -2.16 -8.55
CA GLU A 53 9.67 -1.90 -7.11
C GLU A 53 8.60 -0.93 -6.60
N ASP A 54 8.29 0.11 -7.36
CA ASP A 54 7.26 1.09 -7.01
C ASP A 54 5.85 0.51 -7.01
N ALA A 55 5.54 -0.31 -8.01
CA ALA A 55 4.27 -1.03 -8.06
C ALA A 55 4.11 -1.98 -6.87
N LEU A 56 5.17 -2.71 -6.53
CA LEU A 56 5.17 -3.63 -5.38
C LEU A 56 5.01 -2.87 -4.05
N PHE A 57 5.71 -1.75 -3.89
CA PHE A 57 5.57 -0.90 -2.70
C PHE A 57 4.14 -0.37 -2.57
N LEU A 58 3.55 0.13 -3.66
CA LEU A 58 2.17 0.61 -3.66
C LEU A 58 1.18 -0.51 -3.30
N GLU A 59 1.37 -1.72 -3.84
CA GLU A 59 0.56 -2.88 -3.48
C GLU A 59 0.62 -3.19 -1.98
N GLN A 60 1.81 -3.16 -1.38
CA GLN A 60 1.99 -3.37 0.05
C GLN A 60 1.29 -2.29 0.89
N VAL A 61 1.37 -1.02 0.48
CA VAL A 61 0.65 0.08 1.15
C VAL A 61 -0.85 -0.12 1.07
N MET A 62 -1.40 -0.46 -0.10
CA MET A 62 -2.83 -0.74 -0.27
C MET A 62 -3.29 -1.94 0.57
N ALA A 63 -2.48 -3.00 0.64
CA ALA A 63 -2.77 -4.16 1.48
C ALA A 63 -2.78 -3.81 2.97
N LEU A 64 -1.85 -2.95 3.41
CA LEU A 64 -1.82 -2.46 4.78
C LEU A 64 -3.06 -1.59 5.10
N GLU A 65 -3.44 -0.70 4.19
CA GLU A 65 -4.64 0.14 4.34
C GLU A 65 -5.90 -0.72 4.49
N LYS A 66 -6.03 -1.77 3.65
CA LYS A 66 -7.14 -2.73 3.75
C LYS A 66 -7.20 -3.38 5.13
N ARG A 67 -6.07 -3.91 5.61
CA ARG A 67 -5.98 -4.54 6.95
C ARG A 67 -6.32 -3.56 8.07
N PHE A 68 -5.90 -2.30 7.93
CA PHE A 68 -6.22 -1.25 8.89
C PHE A 68 -7.74 -0.98 8.95
N ARG A 69 -8.40 -0.83 7.79
CA ARG A 69 -9.86 -0.65 7.70
C ARG A 69 -10.62 -1.85 8.25
N GLU A 70 -10.20 -3.07 7.94
CA GLU A 70 -10.79 -4.29 8.49
C GLU A 70 -10.71 -4.32 10.02
N ARG A 71 -9.55 -3.97 10.58
CA ARG A 71 -9.37 -3.91 12.04
C ARG A 71 -10.24 -2.84 12.69
N GLN A 72 -10.33 -1.65 12.10
CA GLN A 72 -11.22 -0.59 12.58
C GLN A 72 -12.68 -1.06 12.63
N ASN A 73 -13.15 -1.69 11.56
CA ASN A 73 -14.51 -2.24 11.50
C ASN A 73 -14.75 -3.32 12.55
N GLN A 74 -13.77 -4.20 12.79
CA GLN A 74 -13.88 -5.24 13.82
C GLN A 74 -13.99 -4.65 15.22
N VAL A 75 -13.13 -3.68 15.57
CA VAL A 75 -13.18 -2.99 16.87
C VAL A 75 -14.54 -2.32 17.08
N GLN A 76 -15.04 -1.64 16.05
CA GLN A 76 -16.33 -0.96 16.15
C GLN A 76 -17.51 -1.94 16.28
N GLN A 77 -17.51 -3.05 15.54
CA GLN A 77 -18.52 -4.09 15.68
C GLN A 77 -18.47 -4.77 17.05
N GLN A 78 -17.28 -4.96 17.61
CA GLN A 78 -17.11 -5.57 18.92
C GLN A 78 -17.65 -4.65 20.03
N ALA A 79 -17.33 -3.35 19.98
CA ALA A 79 -17.86 -2.38 20.93
C ALA A 79 -19.40 -2.33 20.92
N VAL A 80 -20.02 -2.33 19.73
CA VAL A 80 -21.49 -2.35 19.59
C VAL A 80 -22.09 -3.63 20.18
N LYS A 81 -21.46 -4.79 19.95
CA LYS A 81 -21.94 -6.06 20.51
C LYS A 81 -21.83 -6.10 22.04
N GLU A 82 -20.74 -5.60 22.59
CA GLU A 82 -20.53 -5.53 24.04
C GLU A 82 -21.57 -4.61 24.70
N GLU A 83 -21.86 -3.45 24.09
CA GLU A 83 -22.89 -2.53 24.58
C GLU A 83 -24.29 -3.16 24.56
N GLN A 84 -24.65 -3.85 23.46
CA GLN A 84 -25.91 -4.58 23.36
C GLN A 84 -26.04 -5.71 24.39
N HIS A 85 -24.93 -6.43 24.66
CA HIS A 85 -24.92 -7.49 25.66
C HIS A 85 -25.16 -6.94 27.07
N LEU A 86 -24.47 -5.86 27.44
CA LEU A 86 -24.66 -5.19 28.73
C LEU A 86 -26.09 -4.67 28.90
N GLU A 87 -26.69 -4.10 27.86
CA GLU A 87 -28.08 -3.66 27.91
C GLU A 87 -29.06 -4.81 28.14
N GLN A 88 -28.82 -5.97 27.52
CA GLN A 88 -29.62 -7.18 27.73
C GLN A 88 -29.45 -7.74 29.14
N GLU A 89 -28.23 -7.74 29.68
CA GLU A 89 -27.97 -8.17 31.05
C GLU A 89 -28.66 -7.28 32.07
N MET A 90 -28.58 -5.95 31.93
CA MET A 90 -29.30 -5.02 32.82
C MET A 90 -30.81 -5.24 32.80
N LYS A 91 -31.41 -5.37 31.60
CA LYS A 91 -32.86 -5.65 31.48
C LYS A 91 -33.24 -6.96 32.16
N ARG A 92 -32.42 -8.00 32.00
CA ARG A 92 -32.63 -9.29 32.66
C ARG A 92 -32.56 -9.18 34.17
N GLU A 93 -31.59 -8.43 34.71
CA GLU A 93 -31.49 -8.19 36.15
C GLU A 93 -32.70 -7.43 36.69
N GLU A 94 -33.16 -6.39 35.99
CA GLU A 94 -34.39 -5.65 36.35
C GLU A 94 -35.63 -6.55 36.38
N GLU A 95 -35.77 -7.47 35.41
CA GLU A 95 -36.88 -8.43 35.40
C GLU A 95 -36.80 -9.42 36.56
N ILE A 96 -35.61 -9.94 36.86
CA ILE A 96 -35.39 -10.82 38.01
C ILE A 96 -35.76 -10.11 39.30
N GLU A 97 -35.36 -8.84 39.45
CA GLU A 97 -35.66 -8.04 40.64
C GLU A 97 -37.17 -7.74 40.76
N LYS A 98 -37.86 -7.47 39.65
CA LYS A 98 -39.33 -7.35 39.64
C LYS A 98 -40.01 -8.63 40.12
N ILE A 99 -39.57 -9.79 39.63
CA ILE A 99 -40.11 -11.10 40.03
C ILE A 99 -39.86 -11.35 41.53
N ARG A 100 -38.65 -11.06 42.03
CA ARG A 100 -38.33 -11.17 43.47
C ARG A 100 -39.25 -10.32 44.32
N ASN A 101 -39.44 -9.05 43.95
CA ASN A 101 -40.31 -8.13 44.69
C ASN A 101 -41.79 -8.54 44.64
N GLN A 102 -42.26 -9.19 43.58
CA GLN A 102 -43.60 -9.75 43.52
C GLN A 102 -43.79 -10.95 44.46
N ILE A 103 -42.75 -11.77 44.66
CA ILE A 103 -42.80 -12.91 45.59
C ILE A 103 -42.75 -12.46 47.06
N ILE A 104 -41.95 -11.43 47.36
CA ILE A 104 -41.74 -10.95 48.75
C ILE A 104 -42.94 -10.14 49.28
N ASN A 105 -43.68 -9.46 48.39
CA ASN A 105 -44.83 -8.63 48.77
C ASN A 105 -46.18 -9.40 48.73
N VAL A 106 -46.14 -10.74 48.69
CA VAL A 106 -47.29 -11.66 48.83
C VAL A 106 -47.17 -12.39 50.17
#